data_AF-F2UIX3-F1
#
_entry.id   AF-F2UIX3-F1
#
_cell.length_a   1.000
_cell.length_b   1.000
_cell.length_c   1.000
_cell.angle_alpha   90.00
_cell.angle_beta   90.00
_cell.angle_gamma   90.00
#
_symmetry.space_group_name_H-M   'P 1'
#
loop_
_entity.id
_entity.type
_entity.pdbx_description
1 polymer ?
#
loop_
_entity_poly.entity_id
_entity_poly.type
_entity_poly.pdbx_seq_one_letter_code
_entity_poly.pdbx_strand_id
1 'polypeptide(L)'
;MSYHKLDRYQGRDGDSEYLRLTRQIPNNIVNISRNTKQLQKIVKVIGTPKESQQSMGQIRHIVRDTNSLIKMTKQMVSDVSTLTQSAENQSVEQVHEIFQDVAVMVQDQGEVLENIEANMQVTYDRVDRGVGELTHASRYQKSARNKAMCLLVIVVIVAGILAAILVPTLKKK
;
A
#
# COMPACT_ATOMS: atom_id res chain seq x y z
N MET A 1 55.60 -27.79 30.72
CA MET A 1 55.68 -26.38 30.27
C MET A 1 55.34 -26.33 28.78
N SER A 2 54.09 -26.02 28.40
CA SER A 2 53.79 -25.52 27.05
C SER A 2 52.36 -24.96 27.02
N TYR A 3 52.23 -23.69 27.38
CA TYR A 3 51.03 -22.90 27.08
C TYR A 3 51.11 -22.48 25.61
N HIS A 4 50.69 -23.35 24.69
CA HIS A 4 50.72 -23.04 23.25
C HIS A 4 49.40 -23.33 22.52
N LYS A 5 48.28 -23.31 23.23
CA LYS A 5 46.94 -23.31 22.63
C LYS A 5 46.12 -22.12 23.14
N LEU A 6 46.61 -20.91 22.89
CA LEU A 6 45.84 -19.67 23.03
C LEU A 6 45.40 -19.09 21.68
N ASP A 7 45.61 -19.80 20.57
CA ASP A 7 45.26 -19.34 19.22
C ASP A 7 43.77 -19.54 18.86
N ARG A 8 42.85 -19.40 19.82
CA ARG A 8 41.41 -19.26 19.52
C ARG A 8 40.76 -18.04 20.17
N TYR A 9 41.53 -16.97 20.33
CA TYR A 9 40.96 -15.61 20.36
C TYR A 9 40.51 -15.20 18.95
N GLN A 10 39.40 -15.77 18.50
CA GLN A 10 38.57 -15.19 17.44
C GLN A 10 37.47 -14.34 18.12
N GLY A 11 37.88 -13.48 19.06
CA GLY A 11 36.98 -12.79 20.01
C GLY A 11 36.79 -11.30 19.74
N ARG A 12 37.10 -10.81 18.53
CA ARG A 12 37.02 -9.37 18.21
C ARG A 12 36.00 -9.04 17.13
N ASP A 13 35.80 -9.94 16.17
CA ASP A 13 34.82 -9.74 15.09
C ASP A 13 33.40 -10.13 15.51
N GLY A 14 33.23 -11.24 16.24
CA GLY A 14 31.91 -11.70 16.72
C GLY A 14 31.25 -10.73 17.70
N ASP A 15 32.02 -10.15 18.63
CA ASP A 15 31.51 -9.15 19.58
C ASP A 15 31.13 -7.84 18.87
N SER A 16 31.89 -7.44 17.84
CA SER A 16 31.60 -6.25 17.04
C SER A 16 30.33 -6.43 16.19
N GLU A 17 30.17 -7.61 15.60
CA GLU A 17 28.98 -7.97 14.83
C GLU A 17 27.74 -8.06 15.71
N TYR A 18 27.82 -8.73 16.86
CA TYR A 18 26.75 -8.79 17.85
C TYR A 18 26.30 -7.37 18.25
N LEU A 19 27.23 -6.51 18.67
CA LEU A 19 26.91 -5.12 19.05
C LEU A 19 26.27 -4.31 17.91
N ARG A 20 26.68 -4.57 16.66
CA ARG A 20 26.07 -3.94 15.48
C ARG A 20 24.63 -4.40 15.30
N LEU A 21 24.36 -5.69 15.36
CA LEU A 21 23.02 -6.27 15.21
C LEU A 21 22.08 -5.76 16.31
N THR A 22 22.53 -5.79 17.57
CA THR A 22 21.75 -5.35 18.74
C THR A 22 21.42 -3.85 18.69
N ARG A 23 22.21 -3.04 17.99
CA ARG A 23 21.91 -1.61 17.73
C ARG A 23 21.00 -1.39 16.53
N GLN A 24 21.09 -2.22 15.48
CA GLN A 24 20.32 -2.01 14.25
C GLN A 24 18.90 -2.53 14.33
N ILE A 25 18.69 -3.67 14.98
CA ILE A 25 17.36 -4.31 15.10
C ILE A 25 16.30 -3.35 15.68
N PRO A 26 16.53 -2.67 16.82
CA PRO A 26 15.54 -1.73 17.37
C PRO A 26 15.21 -0.58 16.42
N ASN A 27 16.21 -0.05 15.71
CA ASN A 27 16.00 1.04 14.76
C ASN A 27 15.12 0.60 13.59
N ASN A 28 15.34 -0.61 13.07
CA ASN A 28 14.50 -1.15 12.01
C ASN A 28 13.07 -1.37 12.48
N ILE A 29 12.85 -1.91 13.69
CA ILE A 29 11.50 -2.09 14.26
C ILE A 29 10.76 -0.77 14.39
N VAL A 30 11.42 0.26 14.92
CA VAL A 30 10.81 1.59 15.04
C VAL A 30 10.41 2.14 13.67
N ASN A 31 11.24 1.93 12.65
CA ASN A 31 10.93 2.35 11.28
C ASN A 31 9.79 1.52 10.66
N ILE A 32 9.76 0.19 10.84
CA ILE A 32 8.65 -0.67 10.42
C ILE A 32 7.35 -0.19 11.07
N SER A 33 7.35 0.02 12.38
CA SER A 33 6.17 0.49 13.12
C SER A 33 5.69 1.86 12.62
N ARG A 34 6.61 2.79 12.38
CA ARG A 34 6.30 4.10 11.81
C ARG A 34 5.67 3.96 10.42
N ASN A 35 6.26 3.13 9.56
CA ASN A 35 5.76 2.88 8.22
C ASN A 35 4.37 2.25 8.24
N THR A 36 4.14 1.22 9.05
CA THR A 36 2.82 0.59 9.22
C THR A 36 1.77 1.59 9.69
N LYS A 37 2.10 2.45 10.67
CA LYS A 37 1.19 3.53 11.11
C LYS A 37 0.91 4.57 10.03
N GLN A 38 1.91 4.92 9.22
CA GLN A 38 1.72 5.83 8.09
C GLN A 38 0.82 5.21 7.02
N LEU A 39 1.06 3.95 6.66
CA LEU A 39 0.23 3.20 5.71
C LEU A 39 -1.23 3.14 6.16
N GLN A 40 -1.49 2.85 7.43
CA GLN A 40 -2.85 2.85 8.00
C GLN A 40 -3.54 4.21 7.82
N LYS A 41 -2.83 5.32 8.01
CA LYS A 41 -3.38 6.66 7.81
C LYS A 41 -3.69 6.94 6.34
N ILE A 42 -2.76 6.62 5.44
CA ILE A 42 -2.91 6.91 4.01
C ILE A 42 -4.05 6.07 3.41
N VAL A 43 -4.11 4.78 3.75
CA VAL A 43 -5.17 3.87 3.26
C VAL A 43 -6.56 4.30 3.75
N LYS A 44 -6.66 4.84 4.97
CA LYS A 44 -7.94 5.32 5.53
C LYS A 44 -8.52 6.54 4.78
N VAL A 45 -7.69 7.29 4.05
CA VAL A 45 -8.06 8.59 3.44
C VAL A 45 -8.32 8.49 1.94
N ILE A 46 -8.39 7.28 1.35
CA ILE A 46 -8.64 7.14 -0.10
C ILE A 46 -10.13 7.43 -0.40
N GLY A 47 -10.44 8.72 -0.56
CA GLY A 47 -11.80 9.24 -0.80
C GLY A 47 -12.06 9.72 -2.23
N THR A 48 -11.03 9.95 -3.07
CA THR A 48 -11.22 10.39 -4.47
C THR A 48 -10.21 9.77 -5.44
N PRO A 49 -10.56 9.60 -6.74
CA PRO A 49 -9.67 8.97 -7.72
C PRO A 49 -8.36 9.71 -8.00
N LYS A 50 -8.37 11.05 -7.96
CA LYS A 50 -7.18 11.88 -8.23
C LYS A 50 -6.18 11.86 -7.07
N GLU A 51 -6.67 11.84 -5.84
CA GLU A 51 -5.84 11.69 -4.63
C GLU A 51 -5.34 10.25 -4.50
N SER A 52 -6.15 9.26 -4.92
CA SER A 52 -5.78 7.85 -4.93
C SER A 52 -4.50 7.60 -5.75
N GLN A 53 -4.36 8.14 -6.97
CA GLN A 53 -3.17 7.87 -7.79
C GLN A 53 -1.85 8.36 -7.18
N GLN A 54 -1.80 9.57 -6.62
CA GLN A 54 -0.58 10.09 -5.99
C GLN A 54 -0.27 9.36 -4.67
N SER A 55 -1.29 9.10 -3.85
CA SER A 55 -1.13 8.35 -2.60
C SER A 55 -0.71 6.90 -2.86
N MET A 56 -1.11 6.29 -3.98
CA MET A 56 -0.70 4.92 -4.34
C MET A 56 0.79 4.79 -4.61
N GLY A 57 1.41 5.78 -5.25
CA GLY A 57 2.87 5.80 -5.43
C GLY A 57 3.60 5.80 -4.09
N GLN A 58 3.13 6.60 -3.13
CA GLN A 58 3.68 6.68 -1.77
C GLN A 58 3.44 5.37 -0.99
N ILE A 59 2.24 4.80 -1.07
CA ILE A 59 1.92 3.50 -0.43
C ILE A 59 2.87 2.41 -0.95
N ARG A 60 3.01 2.26 -2.27
CA ARG A 60 3.89 1.23 -2.86
C ARG A 60 5.35 1.40 -2.45
N HIS A 61 5.82 2.64 -2.29
CA HIS A 61 7.16 2.90 -1.79
C HIS A 61 7.31 2.44 -0.34
N ILE A 62 6.41 2.89 0.55
CA ILE A 62 6.46 2.54 1.97
C ILE A 62 6.30 1.03 2.18
N VAL A 63 5.43 0.34 1.41
CA VAL A 63 5.28 -1.12 1.47
C VAL A 63 6.59 -1.83 1.11
N ARG A 64 7.25 -1.44 0.01
CA ARG A 64 8.53 -2.05 -0.40
C ARG A 64 9.64 -1.82 0.63
N ASP A 65 9.77 -0.59 1.13
CA ASP A 65 10.77 -0.27 2.16
C ASP A 65 10.53 -1.09 3.43
N THR A 66 9.27 -1.22 3.85
CA THR A 66 8.87 -1.97 5.04
C THR A 66 9.18 -3.46 4.88
N ASN A 67 8.89 -4.04 3.71
CA ASN A 67 9.24 -5.43 3.40
C ASN A 67 10.76 -5.67 3.44
N SER A 68 11.56 -4.71 2.94
CA SER A 68 13.02 -4.80 3.03
C SER A 68 13.51 -4.75 4.47
N LEU A 69 12.96 -3.84 5.29
CA LEU A 69 13.30 -3.74 6.71
C LEU A 69 12.91 -5.00 7.48
N ILE A 70 11.72 -5.56 7.24
CA ILE A 70 11.28 -6.82 7.86
C ILE A 70 12.25 -7.94 7.52
N LYS A 71 12.63 -8.09 6.24
CA LYS A 71 13.57 -9.14 5.80
C LYS A 71 14.94 -8.98 6.48
N MET A 72 15.49 -7.76 6.49
CA MET A 72 16.76 -7.47 7.13
C MET A 72 16.70 -7.74 8.64
N THR A 73 15.65 -7.30 9.32
CA THR A 73 15.48 -7.53 10.77
C THR A 73 15.34 -9.01 11.09
N LYS A 74 14.56 -9.78 10.32
CA LYS A 74 14.46 -11.23 10.49
C LYS A 74 15.82 -11.91 10.38
N GLN A 75 16.63 -11.52 9.39
CA GLN A 75 17.99 -12.04 9.25
C GLN A 75 18.86 -11.66 10.45
N MET A 76 18.87 -10.39 10.87
CA MET A 76 19.66 -9.94 12.02
C MET A 76 19.28 -10.65 13.32
N VAL A 77 17.98 -10.89 13.54
CA VAL A 77 17.49 -11.65 14.71
C VAL A 77 17.98 -13.10 14.67
N SER A 78 17.95 -13.73 13.48
CA SER A 78 18.51 -15.08 13.29
C SER A 78 20.03 -15.12 13.54
N ASP A 79 20.76 -14.11 13.06
CA ASP A 79 22.22 -14.01 13.23
C ASP A 79 22.57 -13.84 14.71
N VAL A 80 21.83 -12.97 15.44
CA VAL A 80 21.99 -12.85 16.89
C VAL A 80 21.69 -14.17 17.58
N SER A 81 20.57 -14.82 17.28
CA SER A 81 20.23 -16.11 17.88
C SER A 81 21.34 -17.15 17.73
N THR A 82 22.00 -17.16 16.57
CA THR A 82 23.12 -18.08 16.29
C THR A 82 24.37 -17.71 17.09
N LEU A 83 24.70 -16.42 17.17
CA LEU A 83 25.83 -15.91 17.95
C LEU A 83 25.64 -16.13 19.46
N THR A 84 24.40 -16.10 19.95
CA THR A 84 24.07 -16.28 21.36
C THR A 84 23.93 -17.74 21.77
N GLN A 85 23.74 -18.66 20.83
CA GLN A 85 23.45 -20.08 21.11
C GLN A 85 24.58 -20.81 21.85
N SER A 86 25.82 -20.35 21.74
CA SER A 86 26.99 -20.95 22.41
C SER A 86 27.45 -20.18 23.66
N ALA A 87 26.77 -19.10 24.04
CA ALA A 87 27.20 -18.26 25.16
C ALA A 87 26.50 -18.69 26.46
N GLU A 88 27.27 -19.24 27.41
CA GLU A 88 26.78 -19.67 28.74
C GLU A 88 26.51 -18.51 29.72
N ASN A 89 26.33 -17.28 29.23
CA ASN A 89 26.15 -16.10 30.06
C ASN A 89 24.66 -15.74 30.18
N GLN A 90 24.16 -15.60 31.42
CA GLN A 90 22.77 -15.19 31.71
C GLN A 90 22.36 -13.87 31.03
N SER A 91 23.31 -12.95 30.80
CA SER A 91 23.05 -11.69 30.07
C SER A 91 22.77 -11.90 28.58
N VAL A 92 23.29 -12.97 28.00
CA VAL A 92 23.08 -13.35 26.60
C VAL A 92 21.75 -14.10 26.44
N GLU A 93 21.34 -14.84 27.46
CA GLU A 93 20.05 -15.53 27.52
C GLU A 93 18.86 -14.55 27.57
N GLN A 94 18.94 -13.50 28.41
CA GLN A 94 17.90 -12.45 28.45
C GLN A 94 17.79 -11.69 27.12
N VAL A 95 18.92 -11.48 26.44
CA VAL A 95 18.93 -10.82 25.12
C VAL A 95 18.34 -11.75 24.06
N HIS A 96 18.58 -13.05 24.15
CA HIS A 96 17.95 -14.06 23.28
C HIS A 96 16.42 -14.04 23.41
N GLU A 97 15.87 -13.96 24.63
CA GLU A 97 14.42 -13.85 24.85
C GLU A 97 13.83 -12.58 24.23
N ILE A 98 14.48 -11.42 24.44
CA ILE A 98 14.07 -10.15 23.82
C ILE A 98 14.05 -10.28 22.28
N PHE A 99 15.02 -10.99 21.69
CA PHE A 99 15.07 -11.17 20.24
C PHE A 99 14.02 -12.15 19.71
N GLN A 100 13.61 -13.15 20.47
CA GLN A 100 12.42 -13.96 20.14
C GLN A 100 11.15 -13.10 20.15
N ASP A 101 10.95 -12.27 21.17
CA ASP A 101 9.80 -11.37 21.25
C ASP A 101 9.79 -10.38 20.07
N VAL A 102 10.95 -9.89 19.68
CA VAL A 102 11.13 -9.07 18.49
C VAL A 102 10.77 -9.84 17.20
N ALA A 103 11.14 -11.12 17.10
CA ALA A 103 10.80 -11.95 15.95
C ALA A 103 9.27 -12.03 15.76
N VAL A 104 8.54 -12.25 16.86
CA VAL A 104 7.08 -12.25 16.88
C VAL A 104 6.54 -10.87 16.47
N MET A 105 7.05 -9.80 17.05
CA MET A 105 6.60 -8.44 16.71
C MET A 105 6.82 -8.06 15.24
N VAL A 106 7.92 -8.52 14.62
CA VAL A 106 8.21 -8.32 13.20
C VAL A 106 7.31 -9.18 12.32
N GLN A 107 6.94 -10.37 12.79
CA GLN A 107 5.97 -11.23 12.12
C GLN A 107 4.57 -10.61 12.13
N ASP A 108 4.09 -10.14 13.27
CA ASP A 108 2.79 -9.45 13.40
C ASP A 108 2.70 -8.21 12.51
N GLN A 109 3.78 -7.41 12.47
CA GLN A 109 3.87 -6.26 11.58
C GLN A 109 3.86 -6.65 10.10
N GLY A 110 4.35 -7.84 9.75
CA GLY A 110 4.25 -8.43 8.41
C GLY A 110 2.82 -8.76 8.03
N GLU A 111 2.04 -9.38 8.92
CA GLU A 111 0.63 -9.71 8.66
C GLU A 111 -0.22 -8.44 8.44
N VAL A 112 0.01 -7.40 9.24
CA VAL A 112 -0.67 -6.09 9.05
C VAL A 112 -0.32 -5.51 7.67
N LEU A 113 0.93 -5.65 7.23
CA LEU A 113 1.38 -5.17 5.93
C LEU A 113 0.72 -5.94 4.77
N GLU A 114 0.61 -7.27 4.87
CA GLU A 114 -0.07 -8.11 3.87
C GLU A 114 -1.54 -7.70 3.70
N ASN A 115 -2.24 -7.46 4.81
CA ASN A 115 -3.62 -6.97 4.80
C ASN A 115 -3.75 -5.59 4.13
N ILE A 116 -2.77 -4.71 4.34
CA ILE A 116 -2.71 -3.40 3.67
C ILE A 116 -2.50 -3.57 2.17
N GLU A 117 -1.59 -4.45 1.76
CA GLU A 117 -1.28 -4.71 0.36
C GLU A 117 -2.48 -5.29 -0.39
N ALA A 118 -3.18 -6.27 0.21
CA ALA A 118 -4.40 -6.85 -0.34
C ALA A 118 -5.53 -5.81 -0.49
N ASN A 119 -5.79 -5.02 0.56
CA ASN A 119 -6.81 -3.98 0.53
C ASN A 119 -6.47 -2.84 -0.46
N MET A 120 -5.18 -2.50 -0.57
CA MET A 120 -4.68 -1.54 -1.54
C MET A 120 -4.93 -2.03 -2.97
N GLN A 121 -4.57 -3.27 -3.29
CA GLN A 121 -4.73 -3.82 -4.63
C GLN A 121 -6.21 -3.80 -5.07
N VAL A 122 -7.11 -4.19 -4.17
CA VAL A 122 -8.56 -4.14 -4.42
C VAL A 122 -9.05 -2.70 -4.60
N THR A 123 -8.57 -1.76 -3.78
CA THR A 123 -8.96 -0.35 -3.86
C THR A 123 -8.47 0.29 -5.16
N TYR A 124 -7.25 -0.03 -5.59
CA TYR A 124 -6.69 0.41 -6.86
C TYR A 124 -7.56 -0.05 -8.04
N ASP A 125 -7.86 -1.35 -8.11
CA ASP A 125 -8.68 -1.91 -9.19
C ASP A 125 -10.10 -1.31 -9.22
N ARG A 126 -10.68 -1.00 -8.05
CA ARG A 126 -11.99 -0.35 -7.95
C ARG A 126 -11.95 1.10 -8.44
N VAL A 127 -10.93 1.85 -8.04
CA VAL A 127 -10.78 3.26 -8.44
C VAL A 127 -10.50 3.36 -9.94
N ASP A 128 -9.61 2.54 -10.48
CA ASP A 128 -9.25 2.55 -11.90
C ASP A 128 -10.46 2.25 -12.79
N ARG A 129 -11.20 1.17 -12.47
CA ARG A 129 -12.46 0.86 -13.16
C ARG A 129 -13.51 1.94 -13.00
N GLY A 130 -13.67 2.48 -11.79
CA GLY A 130 -14.63 3.56 -11.51
C GLY A 130 -14.35 4.82 -12.34
N VAL A 131 -13.08 5.17 -12.55
CA VAL A 131 -12.68 6.28 -13.42
C VAL A 131 -13.05 6.01 -14.87
N GLY A 132 -12.80 4.78 -15.35
CA GLY A 132 -13.22 4.34 -16.67
C GLY A 132 -14.72 4.50 -16.89
N GLU A 133 -15.53 3.96 -15.98
CA GLU A 133 -17.00 4.02 -16.05
C GLU A 133 -17.53 5.45 -16.00
N LEU A 134 -17.02 6.30 -15.09
CA LEU A 134 -17.44 7.71 -15.01
C LEU A 134 -17.06 8.49 -16.27
N THR A 135 -15.89 8.20 -16.84
CA THR A 135 -15.44 8.82 -18.10
C THR A 135 -16.34 8.39 -19.26
N HIS A 136 -16.66 7.10 -19.35
CA HIS A 136 -17.59 6.57 -20.35
C HIS A 136 -18.99 7.16 -20.19
N ALA A 137 -19.54 7.17 -18.97
CA ALA A 137 -20.84 7.74 -18.66
C ALA A 137 -20.90 9.24 -19.00
N SER A 138 -19.86 10.01 -18.67
CA SER A 138 -19.78 11.43 -19.01
C SER A 138 -19.80 11.66 -20.53
N ARG A 139 -19.02 10.88 -21.29
CA ARG A 139 -19.01 10.95 -22.76
C ARG A 139 -20.35 10.53 -23.36
N TYR A 140 -20.96 9.47 -22.82
CA TYR A 140 -22.27 8.98 -23.26
C TYR A 140 -23.37 10.01 -23.00
N GLN A 141 -23.44 10.59 -21.79
CA GLN A 141 -24.40 11.65 -21.45
C GLN A 141 -24.25 12.86 -22.36
N LYS A 142 -23.02 13.28 -22.67
CA LYS A 142 -22.77 14.40 -23.59
C LYS A 142 -23.28 14.10 -25.01
N SER A 143 -23.01 12.89 -25.53
CA SER A 143 -23.50 12.47 -26.85
C SER A 143 -25.03 12.33 -26.88
N ALA A 144 -25.61 11.70 -25.85
CA ALA A 144 -27.05 11.53 -25.72
C ALA A 144 -27.78 12.88 -25.66
N ARG A 145 -27.26 13.85 -24.89
CA ARG A 145 -27.81 15.21 -24.83
C ARG A 145 -27.81 15.89 -26.20
N ASN A 146 -26.73 15.75 -26.96
CA ASN A 146 -26.63 16.32 -28.30
C ASN A 146 -27.64 15.66 -29.26
N LYS A 147 -27.82 14.33 -29.19
CA LYS A 147 -28.80 13.60 -30.00
C LYS A 147 -30.25 13.98 -29.64
N ALA A 148 -30.55 14.09 -28.34
CA ALA A 148 -31.87 14.49 -27.86
C ALA A 148 -32.25 15.90 -28.33
N MET A 149 -31.31 16.85 -28.30
CA MET A 149 -31.55 18.21 -28.82
C MET A 149 -31.85 18.22 -30.32
N CYS A 150 -31.14 17.41 -31.12
CA CYS A 150 -31.42 17.28 -32.55
C CYS A 150 -32.82 16.70 -32.82
N LEU A 151 -33.21 15.66 -32.09
CA LEU A 151 -34.57 15.08 -32.18
C LEU A 151 -35.67 16.10 -31.83
N LEU A 152 -35.47 16.89 -30.78
CA LEU A 152 -36.42 17.94 -30.38
C LEU A 152 -36.63 18.96 -31.51
N VAL A 153 -35.55 19.46 -32.12
CA VAL A 153 -35.63 20.42 -33.24
C VAL A 153 -36.43 19.84 -34.41
N ILE A 154 -36.20 18.58 -34.78
CA ILE A 154 -36.94 17.91 -35.85
C ILE A 154 -38.44 17.84 -35.53
N VAL A 155 -38.80 17.45 -34.31
CA VAL A 155 -40.20 17.36 -33.86
C VAL A 155 -40.90 18.72 -33.95
N VAL A 156 -40.23 19.80 -33.55
CA VAL A 156 -40.78 21.17 -33.64
C VAL A 156 -41.03 21.61 -35.08
N ILE A 157 -40.09 21.33 -35.99
CA ILE A 157 -40.24 21.66 -37.42
C ILE A 157 -41.43 20.91 -38.03
N VAL A 158 -41.53 19.59 -37.78
CA VAL A 158 -42.62 18.77 -38.31
C VAL A 158 -43.98 19.24 -37.79
N ALA A 159 -44.09 19.53 -36.48
CA ALA A 159 -45.31 20.07 -35.89
C ALA A 159 -45.71 21.43 -36.50
N GLY A 160 -44.73 22.31 -36.76
CA GLY A 160 -44.94 23.60 -37.41
C GLY A 160 -45.50 23.47 -38.84
N ILE A 161 -44.94 22.54 -39.64
CA ILE A 161 -45.43 22.27 -41.00
C ILE A 161 -46.87 21.73 -40.97
N LEU A 162 -47.14 20.77 -40.08
CA LEU A 162 -48.49 20.21 -39.94
C LEU A 162 -49.50 21.28 -39.54
N ALA A 163 -49.17 22.16 -38.58
CA ALA A 163 -50.02 23.27 -38.18
C ALA A 163 -50.24 24.25 -39.35
N ALA A 164 -49.20 24.57 -40.12
CA ALA A 164 -49.30 25.46 -41.28
C ALA A 164 -50.23 24.91 -42.39
N ILE A 165 -50.34 23.59 -42.54
CA ILE A 165 -51.26 22.95 -43.48
C ILE A 165 -52.68 22.83 -42.89
N LEU A 166 -52.80 22.35 -41.65
CA LEU A 166 -54.10 22.07 -41.01
C LEU A 166 -54.89 23.34 -40.70
N VAL A 167 -54.25 24.39 -40.17
CA VAL A 167 -54.93 25.63 -39.76
C VAL A 167 -55.70 26.30 -40.91
N PRO A 168 -55.13 26.53 -42.12
CA PRO A 168 -55.89 27.10 -43.21
C PRO A 168 -56.97 26.15 -43.75
N THR A 169 -56.79 24.83 -43.69
CA THR A 169 -57.83 23.88 -44.10
C THR A 169 -59.03 23.87 -43.14
N LEU A 170 -58.80 24.04 -41.84
CA LEU A 170 -59.87 24.14 -40.83
C LEU A 170 -60.57 25.50 -40.88
N LYS A 171 -59.85 26.60 -41.15
CA LYS A 171 -60.43 27.94 -41.29
C LYS A 171 -61.24 28.13 -42.58
N LYS A 172 -61.01 27.30 -43.60
CA LYS A 172 -61.75 27.34 -44.88
C LYS A 172 -63.07 26.58 -44.84
N LYS A 173 -63.38 25.88 -43.75
CA LYS A 173 -64.63 25.14 -43.55
C LYS A 173 -65.51 25.89 -42.55
#